data_AF-A0A5M9JB97-F1
#
_entry.id   AF-A0A5M9JB97-F1
#
_cell.length_a   1.000
_cell.length_b   1.000
_cell.length_c   1.000
_cell.angle_alpha   90.00
_cell.angle_beta   90.00
_cell.angle_gamma   90.00
#
_symmetry.space_group_name_H-M   'P 1'
#
loop_
_entity.id
_entity.type
_entity.pdbx_description
1 polymer ?
#
loop_
_entity_poly.entity_id
_entity_poly.type
_entity_poly.pdbx_seq_one_letter_code
_entity_poly.pdbx_strand_id
1 'polypeptide(L)'
;MQPFRSLNAKQVESHREKLRVSTQTLKNFPHTPEHWRTRSEILLDLGFPELAAADAYKAIALINHVFDGGALRSKVWFGMGMLMWIRDMAEGISWNVDFSEADLATQMVGWLKYERKLACVFGCTLGEWLLLKQRSRYAQLLFALDHLRSFRDIKGISAEALENYPDESGFITYQRYATESYETNRKNIDDLSADSYRIPEQVVWRATEMGKILIRTYPWATNINARTEQSINAANEALAKCSKVLRIKRSTLIVPGSDDISYGLFATKDIHADEVVLENRPALAAKASQLEQHEKLLDSLVWKREMEPEGSARTAKILRRRTTTLPNVGRISHASTLPHKERNVIQGGPEISGVIWLRLLAICKQGGGHPLQSPLVANLASHEANAEDPWSLEARVIVPLEILEMLGVDIFSNQEYDAWVLETLWYVCQSLPNTSADERSTHVYPIGKNSESTLQAMKKKWNMDAGLMAHMQCLTIVAKTHQ
;
A
#
# COMPACT_ATOMS: atom_id res chain seq x y z
N MET A 1 -21.21 12.80 -6.22
CA MET A 1 -20.00 13.02 -5.43
C MET A 1 -20.34 14.18 -4.54
N GLN A 2 -20.37 14.02 -3.21
CA GLN A 2 -20.27 15.23 -2.41
C GLN A 2 -18.84 15.73 -2.66
N PRO A 3 -18.65 16.87 -3.33
CA PRO A 3 -17.32 17.41 -3.49
C PRO A 3 -16.75 17.60 -2.10
N PHE A 4 -15.46 17.33 -1.92
CA PHE A 4 -14.78 17.69 -0.68
C PHE A 4 -15.15 19.13 -0.34
N ARG A 5 -15.60 19.34 0.90
CA ARG A 5 -15.89 20.68 1.37
C ARG A 5 -14.64 21.51 1.17
N SER A 6 -14.72 22.55 0.34
CA SER A 6 -13.58 23.43 0.13
C SER A 6 -13.22 24.10 1.45
N LEU A 7 -12.05 23.74 1.98
CA LEU A 7 -11.51 24.36 3.17
C LEU A 7 -10.77 25.64 2.78
N ASN A 8 -10.97 26.71 3.55
CA ASN A 8 -10.13 27.90 3.41
C ASN A 8 -8.74 27.63 4.00
N ALA A 9 -7.75 28.48 3.67
CA ALA A 9 -6.36 28.30 4.10
C ALA A 9 -6.20 28.17 5.63
N LYS A 10 -6.98 28.95 6.41
CA LYS A 10 -6.95 28.89 7.88
C LYS A 10 -7.48 27.55 8.41
N GLN A 11 -8.52 27.01 7.80
CA GLN A 11 -9.05 25.69 8.12
C GLN A 11 -8.04 24.60 7.76
N VAL A 12 -7.43 24.66 6.58
CA VAL A 12 -6.39 23.69 6.17
C VAL A 12 -5.26 23.68 7.19
N GLU A 13 -4.76 24.84 7.61
CA GLU A 13 -3.68 24.92 8.58
C GLU A 13 -4.09 24.39 9.96
N SER A 14 -5.33 24.68 10.39
CA SER A 14 -5.86 24.10 11.63
C SER A 14 -5.93 22.58 11.57
N HIS A 15 -6.33 21.98 10.45
CA HIS A 15 -6.38 20.52 10.31
C HIS A 15 -4.98 19.91 10.22
N ARG A 16 -4.00 20.60 9.61
CA ARG A 16 -2.59 20.17 9.60
C ARG A 16 -2.01 20.11 11.01
N GLU A 17 -2.30 21.10 11.85
CA GLU A 17 -1.86 21.09 13.23
C GLU A 17 -2.52 19.95 14.03
N LYS A 18 -3.83 19.73 13.83
CA LYS A 18 -4.51 18.56 14.41
C LYS A 18 -3.88 17.24 13.94
N LEU A 19 -3.53 17.14 12.66
CA LEU A 19 -2.88 15.95 12.11
C LEU A 19 -1.51 15.72 12.75
N ARG A 20 -0.72 16.78 12.97
CA ARG A 20 0.58 16.73 13.66
C ARG A 20 0.42 16.22 15.08
N VAL A 21 -0.52 16.78 15.84
CA VAL A 21 -0.82 16.38 17.22
C VAL A 21 -1.31 14.93 17.28
N SER A 22 -2.21 14.54 16.37
CA SER A 22 -2.74 13.18 16.30
C SER A 22 -1.65 12.16 15.96
N THR A 23 -0.77 12.48 15.00
CA THR A 23 0.37 11.62 14.64
C THR A 23 1.36 11.45 15.79
N GLN A 24 1.64 12.52 16.54
CA GLN A 24 2.47 12.44 17.74
C GLN A 24 1.79 11.63 18.86
N THR A 25 0.47 11.72 18.98
CA THR A 25 -0.32 10.92 19.92
C THR A 25 -0.22 9.43 19.56
N LEU A 26 -0.38 9.08 18.29
CA LEU A 26 -0.21 7.71 17.81
C LEU A 26 1.21 7.17 18.01
N LYS A 27 2.24 8.02 17.94
CA LYS A 27 3.61 7.60 18.25
C LYS A 27 3.76 7.14 19.70
N ASN A 28 3.01 7.77 20.61
CA ASN A 28 3.03 7.45 22.04
C ASN A 28 2.04 6.33 22.39
N PHE A 29 0.93 6.23 21.67
CA PHE A 29 -0.17 5.31 21.93
C PHE A 29 -0.63 4.59 20.64
N PRO A 30 0.26 3.80 20.01
CA PRO A 30 -0.02 3.22 18.69
C PRO A 30 -1.11 2.15 18.72
N HIS A 31 -1.34 1.50 19.86
CA HIS A 31 -2.32 0.42 19.98
C HIS A 31 -3.69 0.91 20.46
N THR A 32 -4.00 2.19 20.29
CA THR A 32 -5.30 2.78 20.64
C THR A 32 -6.17 2.99 19.41
N PRO A 33 -7.27 2.22 19.21
CA PRO A 33 -8.18 2.38 18.08
C PRO A 33 -8.73 3.80 17.89
N GLU A 34 -8.99 4.52 18.98
CA GLU A 34 -9.59 5.85 18.92
C GLU A 34 -8.65 6.89 18.28
N HIS A 35 -7.34 6.79 18.52
CA HIS A 35 -6.38 7.73 17.93
C HIS A 35 -6.25 7.52 16.42
N TRP A 36 -6.31 6.27 15.94
CA TRP A 36 -6.38 5.96 14.51
C TRP A 36 -7.66 6.49 13.88
N ARG A 37 -8.82 6.27 14.51
CA ARG A 37 -10.11 6.81 14.06
C ARG A 37 -10.08 8.34 13.96
N THR A 38 -9.57 9.02 14.99
CA THR A 38 -9.45 10.49 14.99
C THR A 38 -8.50 10.99 13.90
N ARG A 39 -7.38 10.31 13.66
CA ARG A 39 -6.48 10.67 12.55
C ARG A 39 -7.15 10.45 11.19
N SER A 40 -7.91 9.37 11.04
CA SER A 40 -8.71 9.10 9.83
C SER A 40 -9.70 10.23 9.52
N GLU A 41 -10.44 10.73 10.52
CA GLU A 41 -11.35 11.88 10.35
C GLU A 41 -10.60 13.11 9.85
N ILE A 42 -9.47 13.44 10.48
CA ILE A 42 -8.64 14.61 10.10
C ILE A 42 -8.10 14.47 8.67
N LEU A 43 -7.66 13.26 8.28
CA LEU A 43 -7.15 12.98 6.94
C LEU A 43 -8.26 13.09 5.88
N LEU A 44 -9.47 12.62 6.20
CA LEU A 44 -10.62 12.74 5.33
C LEU A 44 -11.01 14.22 5.14
N ASP A 45 -11.05 15.00 6.22
CA ASP A 45 -11.30 16.45 6.17
C ASP A 45 -10.26 17.19 5.32
N LEU A 46 -9.00 16.73 5.34
CA LEU A 46 -7.91 17.26 4.52
C LEU A 46 -7.96 16.80 3.04
N GLY A 47 -8.86 15.90 2.69
CA GLY A 47 -9.00 15.40 1.32
C GLY A 47 -8.03 14.27 0.96
N PHE A 48 -7.63 13.44 1.94
CA PHE A 48 -6.80 12.24 1.77
C PHE A 48 -7.59 10.97 2.15
N PRO A 49 -8.64 10.61 1.37
CA PRO A 49 -9.54 9.52 1.73
C PRO A 49 -8.87 8.14 1.76
N GLU A 50 -7.82 7.89 0.98
CA GLU A 50 -7.03 6.65 1.03
C GLU A 50 -6.30 6.46 2.36
N LEU A 51 -5.74 7.55 2.89
CA LEU A 51 -5.05 7.52 4.18
C LEU A 51 -6.07 7.39 5.30
N ALA A 52 -7.21 8.07 5.16
CA ALA A 52 -8.33 7.92 6.07
C ALA A 52 -8.86 6.48 6.10
N ALA A 53 -9.01 5.83 4.94
CA ALA A 53 -9.44 4.44 4.85
C ALA A 53 -8.43 3.51 5.55
N ALA A 54 -7.14 3.70 5.32
CA ALA A 54 -6.09 2.92 5.98
C ALA A 54 -6.10 3.07 7.51
N ASP A 55 -6.25 4.29 8.02
CA ASP A 55 -6.33 4.56 9.46
C ASP A 55 -7.63 4.01 10.08
N ALA A 56 -8.76 4.13 9.38
CA ALA A 56 -10.02 3.55 9.84
C ALA A 56 -9.95 2.01 9.88
N TYR A 57 -9.33 1.39 8.87
CA TYR A 57 -9.08 -0.04 8.85
C TYR A 57 -8.18 -0.48 10.01
N LYS A 58 -7.07 0.23 10.27
CA LYS A 58 -6.20 -0.04 11.44
C LYS A 58 -6.97 0.05 12.76
N ALA A 59 -7.89 1.02 12.88
CA ALA A 59 -8.75 1.14 14.06
C ALA A 59 -9.67 -0.08 14.24
N ILE A 60 -10.23 -0.62 13.14
CA ILE A 60 -11.05 -1.85 13.16
C ILE A 60 -10.16 -3.07 13.49
N ALA A 61 -9.01 -3.22 12.85
CA ALA A 61 -8.09 -4.34 13.07
C ALA A 61 -7.62 -4.44 14.53
N LEU A 62 -7.31 -3.31 15.19
CA LEU A 62 -6.97 -3.29 16.61
C LEU A 62 -8.11 -3.82 17.49
N ILE A 63 -9.36 -3.52 17.16
CA ILE A 63 -10.53 -4.01 17.90
C ILE A 63 -10.70 -5.50 17.69
N ASN A 64 -10.54 -5.98 16.46
CA ASN A 64 -10.61 -7.40 16.17
C ASN A 64 -9.53 -8.15 16.98
N HIS A 65 -8.32 -7.62 17.09
CA HIS A 65 -7.28 -8.18 17.98
C HIS A 65 -7.64 -8.22 19.48
N VAL A 66 -8.54 -7.36 19.97
CA VAL A 66 -9.05 -7.43 21.35
C VAL A 66 -9.90 -8.68 21.55
N PHE A 67 -10.68 -9.06 20.53
CA PHE A 67 -11.66 -10.14 20.58
C PHE A 67 -11.09 -11.49 20.13
N ASP A 68 -10.37 -11.53 19.02
CA ASP A 68 -9.88 -12.76 18.39
C ASP A 68 -8.73 -13.40 19.17
N GLY A 69 -8.11 -12.63 20.06
CA GLY A 69 -6.87 -13.02 20.72
C GLY A 69 -5.67 -12.97 19.77
N GLY A 70 -4.47 -13.13 20.34
CA GLY A 70 -3.23 -13.06 19.58
C GLY A 70 -2.15 -12.20 20.25
N ALA A 71 -0.98 -12.13 19.60
CA ALA A 71 0.21 -11.51 20.18
C ALA A 71 0.06 -10.00 20.49
N LEU A 72 -0.87 -9.31 19.83
CA LEU A 72 -1.17 -7.91 20.08
C LEU A 72 -2.24 -7.70 21.15
N ARG A 73 -3.00 -8.74 21.52
CA ARG A 73 -4.11 -8.63 22.47
C ARG A 73 -3.70 -7.89 23.74
N SER A 74 -2.64 -8.34 24.42
CA SER A 74 -2.17 -7.74 25.67
C SER A 74 -1.79 -6.26 25.52
N LYS A 75 -1.16 -5.88 24.39
CA LYS A 75 -0.80 -4.48 24.10
C LYS A 75 -2.02 -3.60 23.87
N VAL A 76 -2.96 -4.05 23.04
CA VAL A 76 -4.20 -3.30 22.77
C VAL A 76 -5.04 -3.19 24.03
N TRP A 77 -5.16 -4.29 24.78
CA TRP A 77 -5.81 -4.32 26.09
C TRP A 77 -5.18 -3.30 27.04
N PHE A 78 -3.87 -3.32 27.22
CA PHE A 78 -3.18 -2.37 28.08
C PHE A 78 -3.41 -0.92 27.63
N GLY A 79 -3.27 -0.64 26.34
CA GLY A 79 -3.49 0.70 25.79
C GLY A 79 -4.91 1.22 26.00
N MET A 80 -5.92 0.39 25.73
CA MET A 80 -7.32 0.74 26.00
C MET A 80 -7.59 0.91 27.50
N GLY A 81 -7.09 -0.01 28.33
CA GLY A 81 -7.25 0.05 29.79
C GLY A 81 -6.67 1.31 30.40
N MET A 82 -5.48 1.72 29.97
CA MET A 82 -4.83 2.95 30.41
C MET A 82 -5.64 4.19 30.04
N LEU A 83 -6.19 4.27 28.83
CA LEU A 83 -7.02 5.40 28.41
C LEU A 83 -8.31 5.52 29.23
N MET A 84 -8.91 4.37 29.53
CA MET A 84 -10.11 4.31 30.34
C MET A 84 -9.82 4.75 31.77
N TRP A 85 -8.72 4.25 32.35
CA TRP A 85 -8.26 4.67 33.66
C TRP A 85 -8.03 6.20 33.74
N ILE A 86 -7.37 6.79 32.74
CA ILE A 86 -7.14 8.24 32.69
C ILE A 86 -8.46 9.02 32.63
N ARG A 87 -9.42 8.57 31.81
CA ARG A 87 -10.75 9.19 31.71
C ARG A 87 -11.49 9.12 33.06
N ASP A 88 -11.56 7.93 33.63
CA ASP A 88 -12.25 7.68 34.90
C ASP A 88 -11.62 8.53 36.03
N MET A 89 -10.28 8.62 36.09
CA MET A 89 -9.58 9.51 37.01
C MET A 89 -9.95 10.99 36.80
N ALA A 90 -10.08 11.44 35.55
CA ALA A 90 -10.50 12.82 35.24
C ALA A 90 -11.96 13.10 35.65
N GLU A 91 -12.80 12.07 35.65
CA GLU A 91 -14.20 12.10 36.11
C GLU A 91 -14.34 11.89 37.64
N GLY A 92 -13.22 11.71 38.36
CA GLY A 92 -13.21 11.48 39.80
C GLY A 92 -13.57 10.05 40.21
N ILE A 93 -13.60 9.11 39.27
CA ILE A 93 -13.82 7.68 39.51
C ILE A 93 -12.49 7.07 39.96
N SER A 94 -12.42 6.71 41.24
CA SER A 94 -11.21 6.13 41.84
C SER A 94 -11.07 4.65 41.47
N TRP A 95 -9.89 4.27 40.98
CA TRP A 95 -9.47 2.88 40.79
C TRP A 95 -8.59 2.48 41.99
N ASN A 96 -8.84 1.30 42.56
CA ASN A 96 -8.12 0.79 43.73
C ASN A 96 -6.68 0.33 43.42
N VAL A 97 -5.70 1.23 43.35
CA VAL A 97 -4.29 1.06 42.93
C VAL A 97 -3.50 -0.25 43.29
N ASP A 98 -3.95 -1.10 44.20
CA ASP A 98 -3.33 -2.39 44.56
C ASP A 98 -3.93 -3.58 43.76
N PHE A 99 -3.65 -3.65 42.46
CA PHE A 99 -4.13 -4.76 41.61
C PHE A 99 -2.99 -5.70 41.18
N SER A 100 -3.20 -7.01 41.27
CA SER A 100 -2.39 -7.96 40.49
C SER A 100 -2.72 -7.85 38.99
N GLU A 101 -1.88 -8.39 38.11
CA GLU A 101 -2.16 -8.47 36.66
C GLU A 101 -3.51 -9.18 36.40
N ALA A 102 -3.81 -10.22 37.18
CA ALA A 102 -5.09 -10.92 37.13
C ALA A 102 -6.25 -10.04 37.62
N ASP A 103 -6.03 -9.18 38.61
CA ASP A 103 -7.04 -8.23 39.10
C ASP A 103 -7.26 -7.09 38.12
N LEU A 104 -6.22 -6.58 37.45
CA LEU A 104 -6.36 -5.59 36.39
C LEU A 104 -7.11 -6.19 35.20
N ALA A 105 -6.77 -7.41 34.78
CA ALA A 105 -7.51 -8.12 33.74
C ALA A 105 -8.95 -8.39 34.17
N THR A 106 -9.19 -8.80 35.42
CA THR A 106 -10.52 -9.08 35.96
C THR A 106 -11.34 -7.81 36.17
N GLN A 107 -10.72 -6.68 36.50
CA GLN A 107 -11.37 -5.39 36.61
C GLN A 107 -11.58 -4.76 35.25
N MET A 108 -10.68 -4.91 34.29
CA MET A 108 -10.91 -4.49 32.92
C MET A 108 -12.01 -5.33 32.27
N VAL A 109 -11.97 -6.66 32.40
CA VAL A 109 -13.07 -7.55 31.98
C VAL A 109 -14.33 -7.24 32.79
N GLY A 110 -14.19 -7.00 34.08
CA GLY A 110 -15.25 -6.71 35.04
C GLY A 110 -15.90 -5.35 34.81
N TRP A 111 -15.16 -4.40 34.26
CA TRP A 111 -15.56 -3.06 33.87
C TRP A 111 -16.10 -3.07 32.44
N LEU A 112 -15.51 -3.81 31.51
CA LEU A 112 -16.17 -4.24 30.27
C LEU A 112 -17.43 -5.11 30.56
N LYS A 113 -17.64 -5.56 31.81
CA LYS A 113 -18.88 -6.17 32.29
C LYS A 113 -19.73 -5.23 33.16
N TYR A 114 -19.16 -4.18 33.75
CA TYR A 114 -19.81 -3.22 34.65
C TYR A 114 -20.25 -1.96 33.92
N GLU A 115 -19.50 -1.42 32.96
CA GLU A 115 -20.07 -0.55 31.95
C GLU A 115 -21.11 -1.28 31.10
N ARG A 116 -21.02 -2.62 30.94
CA ARG A 116 -22.14 -3.43 30.40
C ARG A 116 -23.38 -3.39 31.29
N LYS A 117 -23.23 -3.01 32.57
CA LYS A 117 -24.28 -2.92 33.59
C LYS A 117 -24.74 -1.49 33.90
N LEU A 118 -23.85 -0.48 33.90
CA LEU A 118 -24.16 0.96 34.04
C LEU A 118 -24.88 1.51 32.82
N ALA A 119 -24.53 0.98 31.65
CA ALA A 119 -25.31 1.03 30.45
C ALA A 119 -26.82 0.76 30.61
N CYS A 120 -27.21 -0.21 31.44
CA CYS A 120 -28.62 -0.48 31.74
C CYS A 120 -29.27 0.60 32.62
N VAL A 121 -28.49 1.43 33.31
CA VAL A 121 -28.99 2.51 34.19
C VAL A 121 -29.24 3.80 33.39
N PHE A 122 -28.51 4.02 32.29
CA PHE A 122 -28.71 5.14 31.35
C PHE A 122 -29.47 4.76 30.06
N GLY A 123 -29.86 3.48 29.91
CA GLY A 123 -30.64 3.00 28.78
C GLY A 123 -29.85 2.71 27.49
N CYS A 124 -28.51 2.62 27.54
CA CYS A 124 -27.69 2.19 26.40
C CYS A 124 -26.69 1.09 26.79
N THR A 125 -26.74 -0.13 26.22
CA THR A 125 -25.83 -1.27 26.55
C THR A 125 -24.32 -0.95 26.32
N LEU A 126 -23.36 -1.57 27.04
CA LEU A 126 -21.91 -1.47 26.64
C LEU A 126 -21.69 -2.09 25.27
N GLY A 127 -22.50 -3.10 24.94
CA GLY A 127 -22.78 -3.47 23.56
C GLY A 127 -23.00 -2.18 22.78
N GLU A 128 -24.11 -1.48 22.95
CA GLU A 128 -24.38 -0.22 22.24
C GLU A 128 -23.27 0.85 22.27
N TRP A 129 -22.42 1.00 23.31
CA TRP A 129 -21.30 1.97 23.26
C TRP A 129 -20.07 1.49 22.47
N LEU A 130 -19.60 0.25 22.69
CA LEU A 130 -18.56 -0.36 21.86
C LEU A 130 -19.07 -0.54 20.43
N LEU A 131 -20.33 -0.93 20.28
CA LEU A 131 -21.08 -0.98 19.04
C LEU A 131 -21.18 0.43 18.43
N LEU A 132 -21.41 1.52 19.19
CA LEU A 132 -21.43 2.90 18.66
C LEU A 132 -20.03 3.36 18.22
N LYS A 133 -18.99 2.99 18.96
CA LYS A 133 -17.61 3.33 18.64
C LYS A 133 -17.08 2.51 17.46
N GLN A 134 -17.38 1.22 17.38
CA GLN A 134 -17.05 0.37 16.24
C GLN A 134 -17.93 0.72 15.04
N ARG A 135 -19.21 1.07 15.24
CA ARG A 135 -20.10 1.68 14.24
C ARG A 135 -19.49 2.97 13.68
N SER A 136 -18.96 3.83 14.54
CA SER A 136 -18.26 5.05 14.12
C SER A 136 -17.03 4.75 13.26
N ARG A 137 -16.33 3.62 13.49
CA ARG A 137 -15.15 3.21 12.69
C ARG A 137 -15.53 2.60 11.35
N TYR A 138 -16.51 1.69 11.31
CA TYR A 138 -17.08 1.22 10.05
C TYR A 138 -17.66 2.38 9.26
N ALA A 139 -18.41 3.29 9.90
CA ALA A 139 -18.92 4.50 9.25
C ALA A 139 -17.78 5.34 8.69
N GLN A 140 -16.71 5.58 9.46
CA GLN A 140 -15.54 6.33 8.99
C GLN A 140 -14.86 5.67 7.78
N LEU A 141 -14.70 4.34 7.81
CA LEU A 141 -14.16 3.57 6.68
C LEU A 141 -15.09 3.67 5.46
N LEU A 142 -16.40 3.46 5.63
CA LEU A 142 -17.40 3.57 4.56
C LEU A 142 -17.43 4.99 3.95
N PHE A 143 -17.31 6.04 4.76
CA PHE A 143 -17.19 7.41 4.28
C PHE A 143 -15.94 7.61 3.44
N ALA A 144 -14.79 7.11 3.89
CA ALA A 144 -13.55 7.19 3.12
C ALA A 144 -13.65 6.42 1.79
N LEU A 145 -14.21 5.21 1.81
CA LEU A 145 -14.44 4.38 0.62
C LEU A 145 -15.42 5.02 -0.38
N ASP A 146 -16.45 5.73 0.10
CA ASP A 146 -17.35 6.48 -0.79
C ASP A 146 -16.65 7.65 -1.50
N HIS A 147 -15.70 8.32 -0.84
CA HIS A 147 -14.87 9.33 -1.51
C HIS A 147 -13.94 8.73 -2.56
N LEU A 148 -13.49 7.49 -2.33
CA LEU A 148 -12.68 6.71 -3.27
C LEU A 148 -13.54 6.01 -4.34
N ARG A 149 -14.87 6.10 -4.29
CA ARG A 149 -15.77 5.40 -5.23
C ARG A 149 -15.56 3.90 -5.30
N SER A 150 -15.04 3.28 -4.23
CA SER A 150 -14.81 1.84 -4.21
C SER A 150 -16.07 1.08 -3.80
N PHE A 151 -17.10 1.07 -4.67
CA PHE A 151 -18.41 0.49 -4.33
C PHE A 151 -18.34 -0.99 -3.99
N ARG A 152 -17.42 -1.74 -4.59
CA ARG A 152 -17.15 -3.13 -4.25
C ARG A 152 -16.70 -3.28 -2.79
N ASP A 153 -15.75 -2.45 -2.36
CA ASP A 153 -15.25 -2.47 -0.98
C ASP A 153 -16.32 -1.98 -0.01
N ILE A 154 -17.10 -0.94 -0.36
CA ILE A 154 -18.23 -0.47 0.46
C ILE A 154 -19.23 -1.62 0.65
N LYS A 155 -19.57 -2.36 -0.41
CA LYS A 155 -20.47 -3.53 -0.36
C LYS A 155 -19.92 -4.64 0.55
N GLY A 156 -18.63 -4.93 0.50
CA GLY A 156 -17.99 -5.93 1.37
C GLY A 156 -17.99 -5.50 2.84
N ILE A 157 -17.50 -4.28 3.11
CA ILE A 157 -17.38 -3.73 4.47
C ILE A 157 -18.74 -3.47 5.11
N SER A 158 -19.76 -3.03 4.36
CA SER A 158 -21.10 -2.86 4.92
C SER A 158 -21.79 -4.20 5.20
N ALA A 159 -21.49 -5.27 4.44
CA ALA A 159 -21.98 -6.60 4.74
C ALA A 159 -21.35 -7.14 6.03
N GLU A 160 -20.02 -7.03 6.16
CA GLU A 160 -19.29 -7.38 7.40
C GLU A 160 -19.80 -6.57 8.61
N ALA A 161 -20.07 -5.27 8.41
CA ALA A 161 -20.69 -4.45 9.44
C ALA A 161 -22.09 -4.99 9.79
N LEU A 162 -22.93 -5.32 8.82
CA LEU A 162 -24.28 -5.86 9.07
C LEU A 162 -24.27 -7.22 9.77
N GLU A 163 -23.24 -8.05 9.59
CA GLU A 163 -23.09 -9.28 10.38
C GLU A 163 -22.95 -8.99 11.87
N ASN A 164 -22.26 -7.89 12.21
CA ASN A 164 -22.08 -7.43 13.59
C ASN A 164 -23.21 -6.50 14.07
N TYR A 165 -23.93 -5.85 13.14
CA TYR A 165 -24.90 -4.77 13.37
C TYR A 165 -26.13 -4.91 12.45
N PRO A 166 -26.91 -5.99 12.54
CA PRO A 166 -27.94 -6.31 11.54
C PRO A 166 -29.04 -5.25 11.42
N ASP A 167 -29.37 -4.57 12.51
CA ASP A 167 -30.47 -3.59 12.57
C ASP A 167 -30.03 -2.14 12.31
N GLU A 168 -28.74 -1.92 12.02
CA GLU A 168 -28.19 -0.57 11.89
C GLU A 168 -28.56 0.06 10.54
N SER A 169 -29.55 0.96 10.57
CA SER A 169 -30.12 1.60 9.37
C SER A 169 -29.08 2.28 8.48
N GLY A 170 -28.01 2.82 9.08
CA GLY A 170 -26.90 3.42 8.34
C GLY A 170 -26.21 2.39 7.42
N PHE A 171 -25.87 1.22 7.95
CA PHE A 171 -25.21 0.17 7.17
C PHE A 171 -26.13 -0.50 6.16
N ILE A 172 -27.41 -0.69 6.50
CA ILE A 172 -28.43 -1.15 5.54
C ILE A 172 -28.50 -0.19 4.35
N THR A 173 -28.47 1.12 4.62
CA THR A 173 -28.50 2.16 3.58
C THR A 173 -27.25 2.12 2.72
N TYR A 174 -26.06 2.02 3.31
CA TYR A 174 -24.79 1.89 2.59
C TYR A 174 -24.72 0.61 1.75
N GLN A 175 -25.15 -0.53 2.30
CA GLN A 175 -25.19 -1.82 1.60
C GLN A 175 -26.04 -1.74 0.33
N ARG A 176 -27.25 -1.21 0.45
CA ARG A 176 -28.15 -1.02 -0.69
C ARG A 176 -27.55 -0.04 -1.70
N TYR A 177 -27.11 1.14 -1.24
CA TYR A 177 -26.50 2.16 -2.09
C TYR A 177 -25.30 1.63 -2.88
N ALA A 178 -24.39 0.92 -2.21
CA ALA A 178 -23.20 0.35 -2.82
C ALA A 178 -23.53 -0.77 -3.79
N THR A 179 -24.51 -1.62 -3.46
CA THR A 179 -24.98 -2.69 -4.35
C THR A 179 -25.58 -2.12 -5.63
N GLU A 180 -26.51 -1.17 -5.52
CA GLU A 180 -27.12 -0.49 -6.68
C GLU A 180 -26.07 0.23 -7.54
N SER A 181 -25.14 0.95 -6.90
CA SER A 181 -24.08 1.69 -7.60
C SER A 181 -23.10 0.76 -8.30
N TYR A 182 -22.69 -0.33 -7.64
CA TYR A 182 -21.82 -1.35 -8.22
C TYR A 182 -22.47 -2.05 -9.41
N GLU A 183 -23.73 -2.49 -9.28
CA GLU A 183 -24.47 -3.15 -10.37
C GLU A 183 -24.73 -2.23 -11.55
N THR A 184 -25.07 -0.96 -11.28
CA THR A 184 -25.24 0.05 -12.34
C THR A 184 -23.94 0.29 -13.08
N ASN A 185 -22.83 0.46 -12.35
CA ASN A 185 -21.52 0.66 -12.97
C ASN A 185 -21.10 -0.56 -13.81
N ARG A 186 -21.28 -1.77 -13.28
CA ARG A 186 -20.98 -3.02 -13.98
C ARG A 186 -21.79 -3.15 -15.27
N LYS A 187 -23.10 -2.91 -15.21
CA LYS A 187 -23.96 -2.91 -16.39
C LYS A 187 -23.49 -1.90 -17.45
N ASN A 188 -23.16 -0.67 -17.03
CA ASN A 188 -22.67 0.35 -17.96
C ASN A 188 -21.37 -0.08 -18.67
N ILE A 189 -20.45 -0.72 -17.94
CA ILE A 189 -19.20 -1.23 -18.52
C ILE A 189 -19.47 -2.43 -19.44
N ASP A 190 -20.37 -3.34 -19.06
CA ASP A 190 -20.78 -4.47 -19.88
C ASP A 190 -21.42 -4.00 -21.20
N ASP A 191 -22.34 -3.04 -21.14
CA ASP A 191 -22.99 -2.42 -22.30
C ASP A 191 -21.94 -1.76 -23.21
N LEU A 192 -20.98 -1.01 -22.65
CA LEU A 192 -19.86 -0.42 -23.40
C LEU A 192 -18.95 -1.47 -24.05
N SER A 193 -18.78 -2.64 -23.42
CA SER A 193 -17.97 -3.73 -23.96
C SER A 193 -18.66 -4.48 -25.12
N ALA A 194 -20.00 -4.42 -25.19
CA ALA A 194 -20.79 -5.04 -26.25
C ALA A 194 -20.78 -4.23 -27.56
N ASP A 195 -20.61 -2.90 -27.48
CA ASP A 195 -20.73 -1.96 -28.60
C ASP A 195 -19.48 -1.87 -29.52
N SER A 196 -18.94 -3.02 -29.95
CA SER A 196 -17.99 -3.15 -31.09
C SER A 196 -16.49 -2.95 -30.82
N TYR A 197 -16.07 -2.61 -29.60
CA TYR A 197 -14.65 -2.69 -29.20
C TYR A 197 -14.49 -3.73 -28.09
N ARG A 198 -13.70 -4.80 -28.34
CA ARG A 198 -13.35 -5.78 -27.30
C ARG A 198 -12.45 -5.09 -26.28
N ILE A 199 -13.07 -4.44 -25.29
CA ILE A 199 -12.36 -3.86 -24.15
C ILE A 199 -11.64 -5.02 -23.45
N PRO A 200 -10.32 -4.90 -23.19
CA PRO A 200 -9.61 -5.96 -22.47
C PRO A 200 -10.27 -6.23 -21.12
N GLU A 201 -10.42 -7.51 -20.76
CA GLU A 201 -11.09 -7.97 -19.53
C GLU A 201 -10.55 -7.27 -18.26
N GLN A 202 -9.26 -6.95 -18.25
CA GLN A 202 -8.63 -6.22 -17.12
C GLN A 202 -9.05 -4.77 -17.02
N VAL A 203 -9.32 -4.10 -18.14
CA VAL A 203 -9.83 -2.74 -18.13
C VAL A 203 -11.26 -2.74 -17.60
N VAL A 204 -12.07 -3.73 -18.01
CA VAL A 204 -13.42 -3.97 -17.47
C VAL A 204 -13.34 -4.22 -15.97
N TRP A 205 -12.52 -5.19 -15.54
CA TRP A 205 -12.33 -5.54 -14.13
C TRP A 205 -11.88 -4.33 -13.30
N ARG A 206 -10.89 -3.54 -13.76
CA ARG A 206 -10.46 -2.34 -13.03
C ARG A 206 -11.58 -1.31 -12.92
N ALA A 207 -12.36 -1.13 -13.99
CA ALA A 207 -13.46 -0.17 -14.00
C ALA A 207 -14.64 -0.60 -13.11
N THR A 208 -14.86 -1.91 -12.91
CA THR A 208 -15.98 -2.42 -12.11
C THR A 208 -15.59 -2.72 -10.66
N GLU A 209 -14.39 -3.24 -10.43
CA GLU A 209 -13.97 -3.76 -9.13
C GLU A 209 -13.14 -2.79 -8.30
N MET A 210 -12.60 -1.72 -8.89
CA MET A 210 -11.75 -0.77 -8.18
C MET A 210 -12.40 0.61 -8.10
N GLY A 211 -12.20 1.26 -6.96
CA GLY A 211 -12.38 2.70 -6.84
C GLY A 211 -11.28 3.48 -7.55
N LYS A 212 -11.22 4.77 -7.26
CA LYS A 212 -10.28 5.72 -7.84
C LYS A 212 -9.70 6.61 -6.77
N ILE A 213 -8.42 6.91 -6.92
CA ILE A 213 -7.73 7.94 -6.17
C ILE A 213 -7.09 8.95 -7.11
N LEU A 214 -7.00 10.20 -6.65
CA LEU A 214 -6.14 11.20 -7.26
C LEU A 214 -4.75 11.13 -6.64
N ILE A 215 -3.72 10.80 -7.42
CA ILE A 215 -2.33 10.79 -6.95
C ILE A 215 -1.95 12.21 -6.51
N ARG A 216 -1.49 12.36 -5.26
CA ARG A 216 -1.10 13.65 -4.69
C ARG A 216 0.21 13.52 -3.94
N THR A 217 1.00 14.59 -3.95
CA THR A 217 2.13 14.73 -3.04
C THR A 217 1.60 15.10 -1.66
N TYR A 218 1.94 14.29 -0.65
CA TYR A 218 1.57 14.60 0.73
C TYR A 218 2.36 15.81 1.25
N PRO A 219 1.71 16.82 1.86
CA PRO A 219 2.39 18.03 2.33
C PRO A 219 3.54 17.77 3.32
N TRP A 220 3.47 16.66 4.07
CA TRP A 220 4.49 16.25 5.02
C TRP A 220 5.53 15.29 4.44
N ALA A 221 5.38 14.82 3.19
CA ALA A 221 6.38 14.00 2.50
C ALA A 221 7.49 14.83 1.84
N THR A 222 7.67 16.07 2.29
CA THR A 222 8.70 16.97 1.76
C THR A 222 10.09 16.39 1.99
N ASN A 223 10.95 16.51 0.99
CA ASN A 223 12.35 16.05 0.98
C ASN A 223 12.58 14.53 0.92
N ILE A 224 11.55 13.70 0.95
CA ILE A 224 11.75 12.24 0.99
C ILE A 224 12.24 11.67 -0.34
N ASN A 225 11.88 12.33 -1.44
CA ASN A 225 12.36 12.03 -2.79
C ASN A 225 13.34 13.10 -3.32
N ALA A 226 13.86 13.98 -2.45
CA ALA A 226 14.84 14.96 -2.88
C ALA A 226 16.15 14.23 -3.23
N ARG A 227 16.48 14.19 -4.52
CA ARG A 227 17.75 13.64 -5.01
C ARG A 227 18.90 14.54 -4.57
N THR A 228 19.44 14.26 -3.39
CA THR A 228 20.65 14.91 -2.87
C THR A 228 21.86 14.53 -3.71
N GLU A 229 22.90 15.36 -3.71
CA GLU A 229 24.17 15.02 -4.36
C GLU A 229 24.74 13.68 -3.85
N GLN A 230 24.59 13.42 -2.55
CA GLN A 230 24.97 12.14 -1.94
C GLN A 230 24.18 10.97 -2.54
N SER A 231 22.85 11.09 -2.71
CA SER A 231 22.03 10.04 -3.33
C SER A 231 22.44 9.77 -4.78
N ILE A 232 22.78 10.83 -5.54
CA ILE A 232 23.23 10.72 -6.92
C ILE A 232 24.62 10.09 -7.01
N ASN A 233 25.52 10.40 -6.07
CA ASN A 233 26.83 9.78 -5.99
C ASN A 233 26.70 8.28 -5.66
N ALA A 234 25.87 7.91 -4.69
CA ALA A 234 25.58 6.51 -4.36
C ALA A 234 24.94 5.76 -5.55
N ALA A 235 24.02 6.41 -6.28
CA ALA A 235 23.42 5.86 -7.49
C ALA A 235 24.46 5.65 -8.61
N ASN A 236 25.41 6.58 -8.76
CA ASN A 236 26.52 6.44 -9.70
C ASN A 236 27.49 5.33 -9.31
N GLU A 237 27.77 5.15 -8.02
CA GLU A 237 28.57 4.02 -7.53
C GLU A 237 27.89 2.67 -7.79
N ALA A 238 26.57 2.60 -7.63
CA ALA A 238 25.79 1.43 -7.98
C ALA A 238 25.78 1.19 -9.50
N LEU A 239 25.60 2.24 -10.30
CA LEU A 239 25.63 2.19 -11.76
C LEU A 239 26.99 1.73 -12.29
N ALA A 240 28.09 2.15 -11.67
CA ALA A 240 29.44 1.75 -12.07
C ALA A 240 29.67 0.22 -11.98
N LYS A 241 28.86 -0.50 -11.19
CA LYS A 241 28.92 -1.96 -11.07
C LYS A 241 28.28 -2.67 -12.28
N CYS A 242 27.33 -2.01 -12.96
CA CYS A 242 26.57 -2.59 -14.08
C CYS A 242 26.78 -1.85 -15.42
N SER A 243 27.49 -0.72 -15.41
CA SER A 243 27.83 0.05 -16.61
C SER A 243 29.19 0.72 -16.45
N LYS A 244 30.04 0.55 -17.45
CA LYS A 244 31.34 1.26 -17.55
C LYS A 244 31.23 2.57 -18.32
N VAL A 245 30.08 2.82 -18.93
CA VAL A 245 29.92 3.84 -19.99
C VAL A 245 28.84 4.86 -19.68
N LEU A 246 28.09 4.67 -18.59
CA LEU A 246 27.02 5.57 -18.17
C LEU A 246 27.34 6.25 -16.84
N ARG A 247 26.82 7.47 -16.70
CA ARG A 247 26.79 8.21 -15.44
C ARG A 247 25.48 8.99 -15.33
N ILE A 248 24.89 9.02 -14.15
CA ILE A 248 23.77 9.87 -13.79
C ILE A 248 24.29 11.29 -13.55
N LYS A 249 23.72 12.28 -14.25
CA LYS A 249 24.01 13.71 -14.04
C LYS A 249 22.71 14.52 -14.10
N ARG A 250 22.76 15.75 -13.60
CA ARG A 250 21.69 16.72 -13.80
C ARG A 250 21.49 16.94 -15.29
N SER A 251 20.24 16.86 -15.73
CA SER A 251 19.84 17.11 -17.10
C SER A 251 19.62 18.60 -17.30
N THR A 252 20.06 19.11 -18.45
CA THR A 252 19.77 20.49 -18.90
C THR A 252 18.41 20.60 -19.58
N LEU A 253 17.71 19.48 -19.78
CA LEU A 253 16.38 19.46 -20.35
C LEU A 253 15.39 19.92 -19.29
N ILE A 254 14.80 21.09 -19.54
CA ILE A 254 13.66 21.61 -18.80
C ILE A 254 12.46 20.79 -19.26
N VAL A 255 11.90 20.00 -18.36
CA VAL A 255 10.62 19.33 -18.59
C VAL A 255 9.53 20.29 -18.12
N PRO A 256 8.63 20.75 -18.99
CA PRO A 256 7.53 21.62 -18.57
C PRO A 256 6.75 20.97 -17.42
N GLY A 257 6.62 21.68 -16.30
CA GLY A 257 5.87 21.20 -15.12
C GLY A 257 6.66 20.34 -14.13
N SER A 258 7.96 20.08 -14.34
CA SER A 258 8.80 19.48 -13.30
C SER A 258 9.44 20.55 -12.41
N ASP A 259 9.65 20.24 -11.13
CA ASP A 259 10.60 20.98 -10.29
C ASP A 259 11.96 21.06 -11.04
N ASP A 260 12.63 22.22 -11.03
CA ASP A 260 13.77 22.64 -11.89
C ASP A 260 15.01 21.70 -11.99
N ILE A 261 14.96 20.50 -11.42
CA ILE A 261 16.06 19.56 -11.34
C ILE A 261 15.64 18.18 -11.89
N SER A 262 15.80 18.01 -13.21
CA SER A 262 15.75 16.70 -13.84
C SER A 262 17.14 16.03 -13.82
N TYR A 263 17.18 14.70 -13.78
CA TYR A 263 18.41 13.91 -13.89
C TYR A 263 18.28 12.93 -15.07
N GLY A 264 19.37 12.68 -15.77
CA GLY A 264 19.43 11.76 -16.91
C GLY A 264 20.65 10.85 -16.85
N LEU A 265 20.64 9.81 -17.70
CA LEU A 265 21.80 8.95 -17.94
C LEU A 265 22.61 9.50 -19.11
N PHE A 266 23.90 9.73 -18.87
CA PHE A 266 24.82 10.30 -19.84
C PHE A 266 25.94 9.32 -20.15
N ALA A 267 26.28 9.21 -21.43
CA ALA A 267 27.46 8.45 -21.85
C ALA A 267 28.73 9.15 -21.35
N THR A 268 29.67 8.39 -20.78
CA THR A 268 30.98 8.87 -20.33
C THR A 268 32.07 8.72 -21.40
N LYS A 269 31.80 7.93 -22.43
CA LYS A 269 32.61 7.73 -23.63
C LYS A 269 31.70 7.42 -24.82
N ASP A 270 32.28 7.42 -26.02
CA ASP A 270 31.56 6.98 -27.22
C ASP A 270 31.11 5.52 -27.07
N ILE A 271 29.89 5.26 -27.52
CA ILE A 271 29.25 3.93 -27.46
C ILE A 271 29.14 3.43 -28.89
N HIS A 272 29.75 2.29 -29.17
CA HIS A 272 29.69 1.68 -30.50
C HIS A 272 28.42 0.85 -30.68
N ALA A 273 28.06 0.56 -31.93
CA ALA A 273 26.99 -0.38 -32.23
C ALA A 273 27.28 -1.74 -31.54
N ASP A 274 26.23 -2.37 -31.04
CA ASP A 274 26.26 -3.67 -30.34
C ASP A 274 27.04 -3.69 -29.01
N GLU A 275 27.55 -2.55 -28.52
CA GLU A 275 28.16 -2.46 -27.19
C GLU A 275 27.09 -2.55 -26.10
N VAL A 276 27.32 -3.43 -25.11
CA VAL A 276 26.45 -3.54 -23.92
C VAL A 276 26.67 -2.32 -23.03
N VAL A 277 25.67 -1.44 -23.02
CA VAL A 277 25.72 -0.18 -22.28
C VAL A 277 25.40 -0.37 -20.79
N LEU A 278 24.53 -1.33 -20.47
CA LEU A 278 24.07 -1.61 -19.11
C LEU A 278 23.72 -3.09 -19.00
N GLU A 279 24.33 -3.80 -18.05
CA GLU A 279 23.97 -5.17 -17.71
C GLU A 279 23.44 -5.20 -16.28
N ASN A 280 22.11 -5.28 -16.11
CA ASN A 280 21.50 -5.23 -14.79
C ASN A 280 20.49 -6.35 -14.58
N ARG A 281 20.47 -6.89 -13.36
CA ARG A 281 19.43 -7.83 -12.93
C ARG A 281 18.25 -7.04 -12.37
N PRO A 282 17.00 -7.42 -12.67
CA PRO A 282 15.85 -6.72 -12.11
C PRO A 282 15.85 -6.87 -10.58
N ALA A 283 15.62 -5.77 -9.88
CA ALA A 283 15.61 -5.77 -8.42
C ALA A 283 14.28 -6.32 -7.88
N LEU A 284 13.17 -6.11 -8.61
CA LEU A 284 11.92 -6.83 -8.42
C LEU A 284 11.57 -7.53 -9.72
N ALA A 285 11.21 -8.80 -9.67
CA ALA A 285 10.79 -9.56 -10.85
C ALA A 285 9.81 -10.64 -10.48
N ALA A 286 8.53 -10.48 -10.80
CA ALA A 286 7.54 -11.52 -10.63
C ALA A 286 7.25 -12.17 -11.97
N LYS A 287 7.39 -13.50 -12.06
CA LYS A 287 6.87 -14.28 -13.19
C LYS A 287 5.48 -14.79 -12.84
N ALA A 288 4.54 -14.74 -13.77
CA ALA A 288 3.19 -15.28 -13.59
C ALA A 288 3.22 -16.78 -13.25
N SER A 289 4.16 -17.54 -13.80
CA SER A 289 4.33 -18.96 -13.45
C SER A 289 4.76 -19.20 -11.99
N GLN A 290 5.27 -18.18 -11.32
CA GLN A 290 5.62 -18.23 -9.90
C GLN A 290 4.48 -17.72 -9.01
N LEU A 291 3.42 -17.17 -9.58
CA LEU A 291 2.30 -16.58 -8.84
C LEU A 291 1.65 -17.64 -7.94
N GLU A 292 1.28 -18.79 -8.49
CA GLU A 292 0.66 -19.89 -7.74
C GLU A 292 1.57 -20.41 -6.60
N GLN A 293 2.89 -20.39 -6.78
CA GLN A 293 3.83 -20.76 -5.74
C GLN A 293 3.92 -19.71 -4.63
N HIS A 294 3.86 -18.42 -4.98
CA HIS A 294 3.86 -17.33 -4.01
C HIS A 294 2.51 -17.22 -3.28
N GLU A 295 1.39 -17.45 -3.97
CA GLU A 295 0.05 -17.53 -3.36
C GLU A 295 0.00 -18.65 -2.33
N LYS A 296 0.39 -19.87 -2.70
CA LYS A 296 0.51 -20.97 -1.73
C LYS A 296 1.43 -20.63 -0.57
N LEU A 297 2.47 -19.83 -0.80
CA LEU A 297 3.36 -19.38 0.26
C LEU A 297 2.67 -18.36 1.18
N LEU A 298 1.98 -17.37 0.63
CA LEU A 298 1.15 -16.42 1.37
C LEU A 298 0.08 -17.15 2.18
N ASP A 299 -0.71 -18.02 1.56
CA ASP A 299 -1.74 -18.83 2.22
C ASP A 299 -1.17 -19.68 3.35
N SER A 300 -0.02 -20.34 3.12
CA SER A 300 0.64 -21.15 4.14
C SER A 300 1.17 -20.35 5.33
N LEU A 301 1.46 -19.06 5.11
CA LEU A 301 1.93 -18.15 6.15
C LEU A 301 0.75 -17.59 6.95
N VAL A 302 -0.35 -17.24 6.27
CA VAL A 302 -1.61 -16.81 6.88
C VAL A 302 -2.17 -17.94 7.77
N TRP A 303 -2.29 -19.15 7.23
CA TRP A 303 -2.84 -20.31 7.96
C TRP A 303 -2.03 -20.73 9.19
N LYS A 304 -0.70 -20.56 9.17
CA LYS A 304 0.15 -20.89 10.33
C LYS A 304 -0.06 -19.97 11.53
N ARG A 305 -0.62 -18.77 11.31
CA ARG A 305 -0.91 -17.81 12.38
C ARG A 305 -2.05 -18.28 13.29
N GLU A 306 -3.01 -19.02 12.74
CA GLU A 306 -4.20 -19.47 13.47
C GLU A 306 -3.93 -20.68 14.38
N MET A 307 -2.85 -21.42 14.15
CA MET A 307 -2.66 -22.77 14.72
C MET A 307 -1.53 -22.90 15.75
N GLU A 308 -0.66 -21.90 15.94
CA GLU A 308 0.40 -21.99 16.97
C GLU A 308 0.24 -20.96 18.10
N PRO A 309 -0.11 -21.41 19.32
CA PRO A 309 0.00 -20.58 20.52
C PRO A 309 1.47 -20.47 20.93
N GLU A 310 1.96 -19.23 20.95
CA GLU A 310 3.17 -18.72 21.61
C GLU A 310 4.55 -19.36 21.31
N GLY A 311 5.44 -18.56 20.69
CA GLY A 311 6.89 -18.84 20.66
C GLY A 311 7.65 -18.41 19.41
N SER A 312 7.42 -17.21 18.86
CA SER A 312 8.00 -16.78 17.57
C SER A 312 9.47 -16.29 17.66
N ALA A 313 10.38 -17.20 18.00
CA ALA A 313 11.80 -17.07 17.66
C ALA A 313 12.17 -17.90 16.41
N ARG A 314 11.30 -18.83 15.99
CA ARG A 314 11.53 -19.72 14.84
C ARG A 314 11.12 -19.13 13.49
N THR A 315 10.09 -18.28 13.44
CA THR A 315 9.55 -17.72 12.19
C THR A 315 10.56 -16.80 11.49
N ALA A 316 11.26 -15.95 12.25
CA ALA A 316 12.35 -15.13 11.73
C ALA A 316 13.53 -15.96 11.20
N LYS A 317 13.83 -17.13 11.81
CA LYS A 317 14.95 -18.01 11.40
C LYS A 317 14.63 -18.79 10.11
N ILE A 318 13.36 -19.11 9.88
CA ILE A 318 12.87 -19.72 8.62
C ILE A 318 12.86 -18.68 7.49
N LEU A 319 12.39 -17.46 7.77
CA LEU A 319 12.46 -16.36 6.79
C LEU A 319 13.91 -16.03 6.42
N ARG A 320 14.83 -15.94 7.39
CA ARG A 320 16.26 -15.67 7.15
C ARG A 320 16.91 -16.77 6.30
N ARG A 321 16.65 -18.05 6.60
CA ARG A 321 17.23 -19.16 5.81
C ARG A 321 16.66 -19.24 4.40
N ARG A 322 15.37 -18.92 4.17
CA ARG A 322 14.73 -19.06 2.85
C ARG A 322 14.85 -17.81 1.97
N THR A 323 14.95 -16.61 2.53
CA THR A 323 15.20 -15.39 1.76
C THR A 323 16.66 -15.25 1.32
N THR A 324 17.64 -15.75 2.11
CA THR A 324 19.05 -15.81 1.66
C THR A 324 19.35 -16.95 0.68
N THR A 325 18.45 -17.92 0.53
CA THR A 325 18.57 -19.03 -0.42
C THR A 325 17.31 -19.19 -1.29
N LEU A 326 16.88 -18.11 -1.95
CA LEU A 326 16.04 -18.24 -3.14
C LEU A 326 16.92 -18.88 -4.24
N PRO A 327 16.59 -20.08 -4.75
CA PRO A 327 17.53 -20.87 -5.53
C PRO A 327 17.77 -20.28 -6.93
N ASN A 328 19.05 -20.30 -7.35
CA ASN A 328 19.45 -20.38 -8.76
C ASN A 328 18.85 -21.67 -9.35
N VAL A 329 17.63 -21.63 -9.88
CA VAL A 329 17.08 -22.76 -10.65
C VAL A 329 17.27 -22.45 -12.13
N GLY A 330 18.51 -22.66 -12.59
CA GLY A 330 18.82 -22.83 -14.00
C GLY A 330 18.75 -24.31 -14.36
N ARG A 331 18.07 -24.59 -15.48
CA ARG A 331 17.86 -25.88 -16.17
C ARG A 331 16.80 -26.81 -15.58
N ILE A 332 15.61 -26.74 -16.17
CA ILE A 332 14.83 -27.94 -16.49
C ILE A 332 14.50 -27.88 -17.98
N SER A 333 15.13 -28.80 -18.72
CA SER A 333 14.78 -29.15 -20.10
C SER A 333 13.64 -30.15 -20.06
N HIS A 334 12.45 -29.81 -20.55
CA HIS A 334 11.54 -30.78 -21.17
C HIS A 334 10.59 -30.09 -22.15
N ALA A 335 10.54 -30.66 -23.35
CA ALA A 335 9.64 -30.31 -24.42
C ALA A 335 8.22 -30.83 -24.11
N SER A 336 7.23 -29.97 -24.21
CA SER A 336 5.82 -30.38 -24.33
C SER A 336 5.09 -29.40 -25.25
N THR A 337 4.78 -29.88 -26.45
CA THR A 337 3.85 -29.27 -27.40
C THR A 337 2.44 -29.32 -26.83
N LEU A 338 1.90 -28.16 -26.44
CA LEU A 338 0.47 -27.97 -26.14
C LEU A 338 -0.13 -26.93 -27.10
N PRO A 339 -1.40 -27.11 -27.52
CA PRO A 339 -2.00 -26.32 -28.58
C PRO A 339 -2.30 -24.88 -28.13
N HIS A 340 -2.21 -23.95 -29.08
CA HIS A 340 -2.58 -22.54 -28.94
C HIS A 340 -4.02 -22.38 -28.44
N LYS A 341 -4.19 -22.25 -27.12
CA LYS A 341 -5.39 -21.70 -26.49
C LYS A 341 -5.06 -20.33 -25.91
N GLU A 342 -6.02 -19.43 -26.04
CA GLU A 342 -5.96 -17.97 -25.93
C GLU A 342 -4.94 -17.42 -24.91
N ARG A 343 -4.08 -16.52 -25.38
CA ARG A 343 -3.12 -15.78 -24.56
C ARG A 343 -3.86 -14.63 -23.88
N ASN A 344 -4.26 -14.81 -22.63
CA ASN A 344 -4.70 -13.71 -21.80
C ASN A 344 -3.45 -12.95 -21.30
N VAL A 345 -3.36 -11.68 -21.70
CA VAL A 345 -2.38 -10.71 -21.20
C VAL A 345 -2.58 -10.60 -19.69
N ILE A 346 -1.55 -10.83 -18.87
CA ILE A 346 -1.65 -10.74 -17.41
C ILE A 346 -1.15 -9.36 -16.97
N GLN A 347 -1.91 -8.29 -17.22
CA GLN A 347 -1.63 -6.96 -16.66
C GLN A 347 -2.42 -6.74 -15.35
N GLY A 348 -1.76 -7.08 -14.23
CA GLY A 348 -1.98 -6.45 -12.93
C GLY A 348 -3.34 -6.70 -12.28
N GLY A 349 -3.69 -7.97 -12.06
CA GLY A 349 -4.71 -8.35 -11.09
C GLY A 349 -4.26 -8.10 -9.63
N PRO A 350 -5.18 -8.25 -8.66
CA PRO A 350 -4.87 -8.11 -7.24
C PRO A 350 -3.79 -9.11 -6.79
N GLU A 351 -3.71 -10.29 -7.42
CA GLU A 351 -2.73 -11.31 -7.06
C GLU A 351 -1.29 -10.88 -7.38
N ILE A 352 -1.07 -10.26 -8.54
CA ILE A 352 0.25 -9.72 -8.91
C ILE A 352 0.64 -8.60 -7.95
N SER A 353 -0.34 -7.79 -7.54
CA SER A 353 -0.13 -6.69 -6.61
C SER A 353 0.40 -7.21 -5.27
N GLY A 354 -0.14 -8.31 -4.75
CA GLY A 354 0.35 -8.98 -3.55
C GLY A 354 1.81 -9.47 -3.66
N VAL A 355 2.19 -10.08 -4.77
CA VAL A 355 3.58 -10.55 -4.98
C VAL A 355 4.56 -9.37 -5.10
N ILE A 356 4.16 -8.30 -5.78
CA ILE A 356 4.95 -7.06 -5.88
C ILE A 356 5.14 -6.46 -4.49
N TRP A 357 4.06 -6.33 -3.72
CA TRP A 357 4.11 -5.86 -2.33
C TRP A 357 5.04 -6.69 -1.47
N LEU A 358 4.92 -8.01 -1.51
CA LEU A 358 5.74 -8.91 -0.70
C LEU A 358 7.22 -8.69 -0.95
N ARG A 359 7.62 -8.63 -2.22
CA ARG A 359 9.02 -8.43 -2.61
C ARG A 359 9.52 -7.04 -2.25
N LEU A 360 8.73 -6.02 -2.55
CA LEU A 360 9.07 -4.63 -2.25
C LEU A 360 9.30 -4.43 -0.75
N LEU A 361 8.32 -4.82 0.07
CA LEU A 361 8.35 -4.65 1.52
C LEU A 361 9.42 -5.53 2.18
N ALA A 362 9.65 -6.75 1.67
CA ALA A 362 10.75 -7.58 2.14
C ALA A 362 12.11 -6.95 1.88
N ILE A 363 12.33 -6.34 0.70
CA ILE A 363 13.57 -5.64 0.38
C ILE A 363 13.74 -4.41 1.28
N CYS A 364 12.70 -3.57 1.43
CA CYS A 364 12.73 -2.42 2.32
C CYS A 364 13.07 -2.83 3.76
N LYS A 365 12.42 -3.89 4.28
CA LYS A 365 12.69 -4.40 5.63
C LYS A 365 14.12 -4.94 5.78
N GLN A 366 14.64 -5.66 4.80
CA GLN A 366 16.00 -6.20 4.84
C GLN A 366 17.07 -5.10 4.77
N GLY A 367 16.82 -4.05 4.00
CA GLY A 367 17.70 -2.88 3.94
C GLY A 367 17.74 -2.10 5.25
N GLY A 368 16.65 -2.14 6.03
CA GLY A 368 16.48 -1.34 7.24
C GLY A 368 16.22 0.14 6.93
N GLY A 369 15.89 0.90 7.97
CA GLY A 369 15.54 2.32 7.85
C GLY A 369 14.23 2.57 7.10
N HIS A 370 14.02 3.83 6.72
CA HIS A 370 12.78 4.27 6.10
C HIS A 370 12.60 3.65 4.69
N PRO A 371 11.45 3.03 4.36
CA PRO A 371 11.23 2.36 3.07
C PRO A 371 11.45 3.23 1.84
N LEU A 372 11.04 4.50 1.89
CA LEU A 372 11.26 5.47 0.80
C LEU A 372 12.73 5.87 0.62
N GLN A 373 13.58 5.62 1.61
CA GLN A 373 15.03 5.83 1.51
C GLN A 373 15.78 4.57 1.03
N SER A 374 15.06 3.46 0.83
CA SER A 374 15.64 2.25 0.23
C SER A 374 16.29 2.59 -1.12
N PRO A 375 17.50 2.12 -1.43
CA PRO A 375 18.15 2.37 -2.72
C PRO A 375 17.30 1.98 -3.95
N LEU A 376 16.39 1.03 -3.77
CA LEU A 376 15.41 0.60 -4.76
C LEU A 376 14.38 1.69 -5.09
N VAL A 377 14.00 2.49 -4.10
CA VAL A 377 12.87 3.43 -4.15
C VAL A 377 13.37 4.87 -4.26
N ALA A 378 14.38 5.25 -3.48
CA ALA A 378 14.86 6.63 -3.36
C ALA A 378 15.33 7.24 -4.69
N ASN A 379 15.72 6.40 -5.65
CA ASN A 379 16.21 6.84 -6.96
C ASN A 379 15.08 6.98 -8.00
N LEU A 380 13.89 6.46 -7.71
CA LEU A 380 12.75 6.48 -8.61
C LEU A 380 12.02 7.81 -8.53
N ALA A 381 11.62 8.34 -9.69
CA ALA A 381 10.78 9.54 -9.73
C ALA A 381 9.34 9.15 -9.39
N SER A 382 8.69 9.92 -8.51
CA SER A 382 7.25 9.84 -8.30
C SER A 382 6.50 10.22 -9.58
N HIS A 383 5.31 9.65 -9.77
CA HIS A 383 4.43 9.94 -10.91
C HIS A 383 4.02 11.42 -10.94
N GLU A 384 3.55 11.88 -12.10
CA GLU A 384 2.89 13.18 -12.26
C GLU A 384 1.75 13.33 -11.24
N ALA A 385 1.81 14.41 -10.47
CA ALA A 385 0.75 14.75 -9.53
C ALA A 385 -0.58 14.95 -10.29
N ASN A 386 -1.67 14.50 -9.70
CA ASN A 386 -3.05 14.61 -10.19
C ASN A 386 -3.48 13.62 -11.29
N ALA A 387 -2.76 12.52 -11.50
CA ALA A 387 -3.29 11.40 -12.27
C ALA A 387 -4.33 10.60 -11.45
N GLU A 388 -5.39 10.10 -12.10
CA GLU A 388 -6.28 9.11 -11.50
C GLU A 388 -5.59 7.73 -11.48
N ASP A 389 -5.62 7.04 -10.35
CA ASP A 389 -5.14 5.66 -10.21
C ASP A 389 -6.26 4.75 -9.68
N PRO A 390 -6.42 3.52 -10.20
CA PRO A 390 -7.29 2.53 -9.58
C PRO A 390 -6.91 2.23 -8.14
N TRP A 391 -7.90 2.18 -7.26
CA TRP A 391 -7.70 1.96 -5.83
C TRP A 391 -8.67 0.92 -5.28
N SER A 392 -8.21 -0.01 -4.45
CA SER A 392 -9.08 -0.87 -3.64
C SER A 392 -8.50 -1.05 -2.25
N LEU A 393 -9.37 -1.22 -1.26
CA LEU A 393 -9.01 -1.41 0.13
C LEU A 393 -8.11 -2.64 0.29
N GLU A 394 -8.49 -3.73 -0.36
CA GLU A 394 -7.75 -5.00 -0.36
C GLU A 394 -6.30 -4.80 -0.84
N ALA A 395 -6.12 -4.30 -2.07
CA ALA A 395 -4.81 -4.26 -2.70
C ALA A 395 -3.90 -3.14 -2.16
N ARG A 396 -4.47 -2.04 -1.67
CA ARG A 396 -3.73 -0.83 -1.29
C ARG A 396 -3.53 -0.71 0.22
N VAL A 397 -4.40 -1.33 1.03
CA VAL A 397 -4.34 -1.25 2.51
C VAL A 397 -4.15 -2.64 3.12
N ILE A 398 -5.07 -3.57 2.91
CA ILE A 398 -5.11 -4.84 3.66
C ILE A 398 -3.87 -5.69 3.36
N VAL A 399 -3.68 -6.06 2.09
CA VAL A 399 -2.57 -6.91 1.64
C VAL A 399 -1.19 -6.39 2.08
N PRO A 400 -0.80 -5.11 1.87
CA PRO A 400 0.50 -4.63 2.32
C PRO A 400 0.66 -4.62 3.84
N LEU A 401 -0.41 -4.36 4.61
CA LEU A 401 -0.36 -4.43 6.07
C LEU A 401 -0.17 -5.87 6.56
N GLU A 402 -0.91 -6.83 6.02
CA GLU A 402 -0.74 -8.25 6.34
C GLU A 402 0.67 -8.74 6.02
N ILE A 403 1.21 -8.35 4.86
CA ILE A 403 2.60 -8.64 4.49
C ILE A 403 3.58 -8.09 5.52
N LEU A 404 3.40 -6.85 5.97
CA LEU A 404 4.26 -6.26 6.99
C LEU A 404 4.20 -7.03 8.31
N GLU A 405 3.01 -7.41 8.75
CA GLU A 405 2.82 -8.23 9.94
C GLU A 405 3.49 -9.61 9.79
N MET A 406 3.32 -10.27 8.64
CA MET A 406 4.00 -11.54 8.33
C MET A 406 5.52 -11.40 8.36
N LEU A 407 6.04 -10.27 7.91
CA LEU A 407 7.45 -9.96 8.00
C LEU A 407 7.88 -9.63 9.44
N GLY A 408 6.96 -9.47 10.39
CA GLY A 408 7.21 -9.13 11.80
C GLY A 408 7.39 -7.63 12.02
N VAL A 409 6.70 -6.79 11.25
CA VAL A 409 6.58 -5.35 11.49
C VAL A 409 5.30 -5.12 12.29
N ASP A 410 5.40 -4.40 13.40
CA ASP A 410 4.23 -3.92 14.14
C ASP A 410 3.67 -2.69 13.40
N ILE A 411 2.64 -2.92 12.58
CA ILE A 411 2.04 -1.92 11.66
C ILE A 411 1.38 -0.73 12.38
N PHE A 412 1.21 -0.83 13.70
CA PHE A 412 0.64 0.20 14.54
C PHE A 412 1.74 1.10 15.11
N SER A 413 2.83 0.52 15.61
CA SER A 413 3.91 1.30 16.23
C SER A 413 5.01 1.75 15.27
N ASN A 414 5.21 1.03 14.16
CA ASN A 414 6.26 1.40 13.20
C ASN A 414 5.74 2.44 12.19
N GLN A 415 6.05 3.71 12.45
CA GLN A 415 5.66 4.82 11.57
C GLN A 415 6.48 4.93 10.28
N GLU A 416 7.56 4.14 10.11
CA GLU A 416 8.25 4.06 8.82
C GLU A 416 7.38 3.38 7.75
N TYR A 417 6.36 2.64 8.15
CA TYR A 417 5.39 1.99 7.26
C TYR A 417 3.97 2.56 7.45
N ASP A 418 3.87 3.86 7.71
CA ASP A 418 2.58 4.56 7.75
C ASP A 418 1.89 4.51 6.37
N ALA A 419 0.56 4.69 6.33
CA ALA A 419 -0.25 4.55 5.12
C ALA A 419 0.26 5.42 3.96
N TRP A 420 0.66 6.66 4.24
CA TRP A 420 1.19 7.56 3.21
C TRP A 420 2.53 7.07 2.64
N VAL A 421 3.33 6.34 3.41
CA VAL A 421 4.56 5.70 2.93
C VAL A 421 4.23 4.58 1.96
N LEU A 422 3.25 3.74 2.31
CA LEU A 422 2.78 2.65 1.45
C LEU A 422 2.19 3.20 0.16
N GLU A 423 1.32 4.19 0.22
CA GLU A 423 0.77 4.84 -0.97
C GLU A 423 1.87 5.41 -1.87
N THR A 424 2.85 6.10 -1.28
CA THR A 424 4.00 6.64 -2.02
C THR A 424 4.85 5.54 -2.65
N LEU A 425 5.14 4.45 -1.92
CA LEU A 425 5.88 3.29 -2.42
C LEU A 425 5.20 2.68 -3.64
N TRP A 426 3.87 2.54 -3.58
CA TRP A 426 3.08 1.98 -4.66
C TRP A 426 3.13 2.86 -5.91
N TYR A 427 2.92 4.18 -5.77
CA TYR A 427 2.99 5.10 -6.90
C TYR A 427 4.37 5.09 -7.54
N VAL A 428 5.42 5.05 -6.72
CA VAL A 428 6.79 4.91 -7.20
C VAL A 428 6.96 3.59 -7.97
N CYS A 429 6.40 2.48 -7.48
CA CYS A 429 6.50 1.18 -8.14
C CYS A 429 5.71 1.09 -9.45
N GLN A 430 4.47 1.57 -9.48
CA GLN A 430 3.65 1.58 -10.69
C GLN A 430 4.23 2.45 -11.79
N SER A 431 4.93 3.52 -11.42
CA SER A 431 5.55 4.44 -12.37
C SER A 431 6.75 3.83 -13.14
N LEU A 432 7.10 2.58 -12.85
CA LEU A 432 8.10 1.83 -13.60
C LEU A 432 7.43 1.17 -14.81
N PRO A 433 8.06 1.17 -16.00
CA PRO A 433 7.53 0.50 -17.17
C PRO A 433 7.33 -0.99 -16.84
N ASN A 434 6.06 -1.40 -16.75
CA ASN A 434 5.64 -2.68 -16.17
C ASN A 434 5.73 -3.87 -17.14
N THR A 435 6.16 -3.66 -18.38
CA THR A 435 6.06 -4.66 -19.43
C THR A 435 7.43 -5.10 -19.91
N SER A 436 7.83 -6.30 -19.49
CA SER A 436 8.78 -7.07 -20.30
C SER A 436 8.07 -7.53 -21.57
N ALA A 437 8.82 -7.77 -22.66
CA ALA A 437 8.27 -8.28 -23.92
C ALA A 437 7.52 -9.63 -23.75
N ASP A 438 7.85 -10.40 -22.71
CA ASP A 438 7.00 -11.48 -22.23
C ASP A 438 5.90 -10.90 -21.32
N GLU A 439 4.66 -10.81 -21.83
CA GLU A 439 3.46 -10.35 -21.13
C GLU A 439 3.14 -11.15 -19.84
N ARG A 440 3.95 -12.17 -19.52
CA ARG A 440 3.85 -13.04 -18.35
C ARG A 440 4.80 -12.67 -17.22
N SER A 441 5.59 -11.60 -17.36
CA SER A 441 6.49 -11.16 -16.29
C SER A 441 6.49 -9.65 -16.08
N THR A 442 6.47 -9.26 -14.80
CA THR A 442 6.67 -7.88 -14.38
C THR A 442 8.08 -7.76 -13.82
N HIS A 443 8.85 -6.80 -14.34
CA HIS A 443 10.23 -6.55 -13.94
C HIS A 443 10.41 -5.07 -13.59
N VAL A 444 11.07 -4.81 -12.46
CA VAL A 444 11.45 -3.49 -12.02
C VAL A 444 12.95 -3.35 -12.12
N TYR A 445 13.36 -2.39 -12.94
CA TYR A 445 14.75 -1.98 -13.11
C TYR A 445 14.94 -0.59 -12.52
N PRO A 446 15.55 -0.45 -11.33
CA PRO A 446 15.67 0.85 -10.66
C PRO A 446 16.50 1.88 -11.46
N ILE A 447 17.30 1.43 -12.43
CA ILE A 447 18.20 2.27 -13.23
C ILE A 447 17.64 2.57 -14.63
N GLY A 448 16.63 1.82 -15.10
CA GLY A 448 16.16 1.85 -16.49
C GLY A 448 15.14 2.94 -16.84
N LYS A 449 14.53 3.59 -15.85
CA LYS A 449 13.45 4.58 -16.06
C LYS A 449 13.89 5.84 -16.82
N ASN A 450 15.20 6.09 -16.96
CA ASN A 450 15.73 7.37 -17.45
C ASN A 450 16.20 7.40 -18.93
N SER A 451 15.71 6.54 -19.85
CA SER A 451 16.39 6.34 -21.16
C SER A 451 15.57 6.29 -22.47
N GLU A 452 14.27 6.59 -22.52
CA GLU A 452 13.42 6.09 -23.63
C GLU A 452 13.00 7.03 -24.79
N SER A 453 13.21 8.35 -24.77
CA SER A 453 12.64 9.29 -25.77
C SER A 453 13.50 9.71 -26.97
N THR A 454 14.65 9.08 -27.27
CA THR A 454 15.41 9.36 -28.53
C THR A 454 15.29 8.24 -29.57
N LEU A 455 14.13 7.58 -29.66
CA LEU A 455 13.93 6.36 -30.45
C LEU A 455 13.69 6.57 -31.96
N GLN A 456 13.65 7.81 -32.45
CA GLN A 456 13.62 8.07 -33.91
C GLN A 456 14.99 8.37 -34.54
N ALA A 457 16.06 8.59 -33.75
CA ALA A 457 17.40 8.88 -34.29
C ALA A 457 18.45 7.81 -33.97
N MET A 458 18.22 6.94 -32.98
CA MET A 458 19.15 5.86 -32.62
C MET A 458 18.44 4.50 -32.66
N LYS A 459 18.78 3.66 -33.65
CA LYS A 459 18.42 2.24 -33.70
C LYS A 459 19.15 1.45 -32.60
N LYS A 460 18.80 1.65 -31.32
CA LYS A 460 19.27 0.78 -30.23
C LYS A 460 18.24 -0.33 -29.98
N LYS A 461 18.71 -1.57 -30.03
CA LYS A 461 17.93 -2.77 -29.75
C LYS A 461 18.13 -3.17 -28.28
N TRP A 462 17.08 -3.14 -27.49
CA TRP A 462 17.09 -3.81 -26.18
C TRP A 462 16.93 -5.32 -26.44
N ASN A 463 18.04 -6.06 -26.39
CA ASN A 463 17.97 -7.53 -26.37
C ASN A 463 17.69 -7.96 -24.93
N MET A 464 16.41 -8.00 -24.56
CA MET A 464 15.96 -8.95 -23.55
C MET A 464 15.85 -10.30 -24.25
N ASP A 465 16.42 -11.38 -23.69
CA ASP A 465 16.20 -12.73 -24.19
C ASP A 465 14.73 -13.16 -23.94
N ALA A 466 13.83 -12.65 -24.78
CA ALA A 466 12.53 -13.16 -25.24
C ALA A 466 11.78 -12.06 -26.05
N GLY A 467 11.88 -12.16 -27.39
CA GLY A 467 10.94 -11.74 -28.45
C GLY A 467 9.98 -10.54 -28.36
N LEU A 468 10.28 -9.50 -29.17
CA LEU A 468 9.43 -8.54 -29.92
C LEU A 468 8.59 -7.44 -29.22
N MET A 469 8.35 -6.36 -29.97
CA MET A 469 8.14 -4.94 -29.59
C MET A 469 6.73 -4.51 -29.13
N ALA A 470 6.62 -3.48 -28.25
CA ALA A 470 5.99 -2.15 -28.51
C ALA A 470 5.75 -1.23 -27.27
N HIS A 471 6.00 0.09 -27.48
CA HIS A 471 5.41 1.36 -26.97
C HIS A 471 5.56 1.97 -25.54
N MET A 472 6.39 3.05 -25.48
CA MET A 472 6.22 4.46 -24.98
C MET A 472 5.93 4.84 -23.49
N GLN A 473 6.89 5.49 -22.79
CA GLN A 473 7.02 6.98 -22.60
C GLN A 473 8.27 7.43 -21.76
N CYS A 474 8.97 8.49 -22.24
CA CYS A 474 9.89 9.49 -21.60
C CYS A 474 11.34 9.17 -21.11
N LEU A 475 12.40 9.50 -21.92
CA LEU A 475 13.62 10.30 -21.56
C LEU A 475 14.74 10.38 -22.65
N THR A 476 15.31 11.56 -22.91
CA THR A 476 16.26 11.85 -24.01
C THR A 476 17.70 11.40 -23.70
N ILE A 477 18.25 10.50 -24.52
CA ILE A 477 19.70 10.26 -24.63
C ILE A 477 20.31 11.34 -25.51
N VAL A 478 21.19 12.19 -24.95
CA VAL A 478 21.99 13.16 -25.71
C VAL A 478 23.36 12.55 -25.97
N ALA A 479 23.61 12.10 -27.19
CA ALA A 479 24.96 11.83 -27.67
C ALA A 479 25.49 13.08 -28.36
N LYS A 480 26.65 13.58 -27.95
CA LYS A 480 27.40 14.57 -28.74
C LYS A 480 27.94 13.86 -29.98
N THR A 481 27.29 14.03 -31.13
CA THR A 481 27.95 13.78 -32.41
C THR A 481 28.84 14.98 -32.71
N HIS A 482 30.15 14.83 -32.52
CA HIS A 482 31.11 15.69 -33.20
C HIS A 482 31.12 15.27 -34.68
N GLN A 483 30.57 16.13 -35.56
CA GLN A 483 30.88 16.09 -36.99
C GLN A 483 32.24 16.74 -37.24
#